data_AF-A0A7Y1W4K0-F1
#
_entry.id   AF-A0A7Y1W4K0-F1
#
_cell.length_a   1.000
_cell.length_b   1.000
_cell.length_c   1.000
_cell.angle_alpha   90.00
_cell.angle_beta   90.00
_cell.angle_gamma   90.00
#
_symmetry.space_group_name_H-M   'P 1'
#
loop_
_entity.id
_entity.type
_entity.pdbx_description
1 polymer ?
#
loop_
_entity_poly.entity_id
_entity_poly.type
_entity_poly.pdbx_seq_one_letter_code
_entity_poly.pdbx_strand_id
1 'polypeptide(L)'
;WFLWFMQNENFFGDMVEGAAGLAIVIGILPAILLRERFKEVAVQELEAHEPHLRSRAEAIRTGVSEFFTGFANTLKVQPFRKLCLATFLVFNGFIMIAAFGFYVIIYYVFSGDTVTGAKFAGYAGSLGAVSTFIVIIIVSWMATRIGKKRAFYVSTGLSMLGYALKWVCYNPEYPWLILVPAPLMAFGLGGLFTLMPSMIADVVDLDEISTHERREGMFGSIFWWVVKLGQAVAIAAGGFMLNATGFDVALEGNQTEHAIFMMRVFDAFVPFIASGIAIWAIATYSLTEERAHEIRRELEARRGKV
;
A
#
# COMPACT_ATOMS: atom_id res chain seq x y z
N TRP A 1 1.88 11.48 -15.91
CA TRP A 1 1.79 10.88 -17.26
C TRP A 1 0.34 10.58 -17.62
N PHE A 2 -0.44 9.88 -16.79
CA PHE A 2 -1.89 9.71 -17.03
C PHE A 2 -2.64 11.04 -17.18
N LEU A 3 -2.37 12.02 -16.30
CA LEU A 3 -2.98 13.35 -16.41
C LEU A 3 -2.63 14.05 -17.73
N TRP A 4 -1.38 13.95 -18.17
CA TRP A 4 -0.92 14.51 -19.46
C TRP A 4 -1.60 13.83 -20.65
N PHE A 5 -1.84 12.51 -20.60
CA PHE A 5 -2.59 11.80 -21.63
C PHE A 5 -4.07 12.20 -21.64
N MET A 6 -4.69 12.31 -20.47
CA MET A 6 -6.10 12.72 -20.33
C MET A 6 -6.34 14.18 -20.71
N GLN A 7 -5.32 15.03 -20.62
CA GLN A 7 -5.37 16.46 -20.98
C GLN A 7 -4.86 16.76 -22.39
N ASN A 8 -4.49 15.74 -23.17
CA ASN A 8 -3.95 15.97 -24.50
C ASN A 8 -5.10 16.29 -25.48
N GLU A 9 -5.24 17.57 -25.80
CA GLU A 9 -6.27 18.12 -26.70
C GLU A 9 -6.25 17.52 -28.12
N ASN A 10 -5.16 16.84 -28.51
CA ASN A 10 -5.08 16.14 -29.79
C ASN A 10 -5.89 14.82 -29.79
N PHE A 11 -6.14 14.23 -28.61
CA PHE A 11 -6.77 12.92 -28.49
C PHE A 11 -8.19 12.98 -27.90
N PHE A 12 -8.50 13.97 -27.06
CA PHE A 12 -9.77 14.07 -26.33
C PHE A 12 -10.29 15.50 -26.29
N GLY A 13 -11.62 15.68 -26.35
CA GLY A 13 -12.25 17.00 -26.32
C GLY A 13 -12.33 17.59 -24.91
N ASP A 14 -12.39 16.75 -23.88
CA ASP A 14 -12.33 17.16 -22.48
C ASP A 14 -11.61 16.12 -21.59
N MET A 15 -11.39 16.47 -20.33
CA MET A 15 -10.72 15.59 -19.36
C MET A 15 -11.54 14.34 -19.02
N VAL A 16 -12.87 14.39 -19.17
CA VAL A 16 -13.78 13.28 -18.86
C VAL A 16 -13.70 12.21 -19.93
N GLU A 17 -13.68 12.60 -21.21
CA GLU A 17 -13.42 11.75 -22.36
C GLU A 17 -12.02 11.15 -22.30
N GLY A 18 -11.01 11.94 -21.93
CA GLY A 18 -9.65 11.46 -21.72
C GLY A 18 -9.56 10.38 -20.64
N ALA A 19 -10.26 10.57 -19.51
CA ALA A 19 -10.35 9.57 -18.45
C ALA A 19 -11.09 8.29 -18.92
N ALA A 20 -12.18 8.45 -19.68
CA ALA A 20 -12.95 7.32 -20.21
C ALA A 20 -12.14 6.49 -21.23
N GLY A 21 -11.47 7.16 -22.18
CA GLY A 21 -10.61 6.49 -23.18
C GLY A 21 -9.45 5.75 -22.54
N LEU A 22 -8.80 6.37 -21.54
CA LEU A 22 -7.75 5.73 -20.76
C LEU A 22 -8.26 4.48 -20.00
N ALA A 23 -9.44 4.57 -19.38
CA ALA A 23 -10.04 3.45 -18.66
C ALA A 23 -10.34 2.25 -19.58
N ILE A 24 -10.80 2.50 -20.82
CA ILE A 24 -11.03 1.46 -21.82
C ILE A 24 -9.72 0.78 -22.22
N VAL A 25 -8.68 1.55 -22.54
CA VAL A 25 -7.37 1.00 -22.94
C VAL A 25 -6.77 0.13 -21.83
N ILE A 26 -6.79 0.63 -20.59
CA ILE A 26 -6.29 -0.11 -19.42
C ILE A 26 -7.16 -1.34 -19.13
N GLY A 27 -8.47 -1.27 -19.35
CA GLY A 27 -9.39 -2.39 -19.13
C GLY A 27 -9.26 -3.52 -20.17
N ILE A 28 -8.95 -3.17 -21.42
CA ILE A 28 -8.78 -4.15 -22.52
C ILE A 28 -7.47 -4.92 -22.40
N LEU A 29 -6.40 -4.28 -21.92
CA LEU A 29 -5.07 -4.89 -21.78
C LEU A 29 -5.08 -6.20 -20.96
N PRO A 30 -5.69 -6.26 -19.76
CA PRO A 30 -5.89 -7.49 -19.02
C PRO A 30 -6.71 -8.52 -19.78
N ALA A 31 -7.74 -8.12 -20.53
CA ALA A 31 -8.58 -9.06 -21.29
C ALA A 31 -7.82 -9.74 -22.44
N ILE A 32 -6.84 -9.06 -23.04
CA ILE A 32 -5.97 -9.63 -24.08
C ILE A 32 -4.86 -10.49 -23.47
N LEU A 33 -4.25 -10.04 -22.37
CA LEU A 33 -3.05 -10.66 -21.81
C LEU A 33 -3.33 -11.77 -20.79
N LEU A 34 -4.45 -11.74 -20.06
CA LEU A 34 -4.86 -12.78 -19.09
C LEU A 34 -5.66 -13.90 -19.76
N ARG A 35 -5.23 -14.36 -20.94
CA ARG A 35 -5.84 -15.54 -21.57
C ARG A 35 -5.32 -16.78 -20.84
N GLU A 36 -6.19 -17.41 -20.05
CA GLU A 36 -5.88 -18.61 -19.27
C GLU A 36 -5.37 -19.74 -20.19
N ARG A 37 -4.06 -20.02 -20.12
CA ARG A 37 -3.38 -20.97 -21.02
C ARG A 37 -3.77 -22.44 -20.76
N PHE A 38 -4.33 -22.74 -19.59
CA PHE A 38 -4.67 -24.10 -19.14
C PHE A 38 -6.17 -24.33 -18.96
N LYS A 39 -7.02 -23.55 -19.65
CA LYS A 39 -8.48 -23.66 -19.55
C LYS A 39 -8.98 -25.10 -19.75
N GLU A 40 -8.43 -25.82 -20.72
CA GLU A 40 -8.84 -27.19 -21.04
C GLU A 40 -8.51 -28.19 -19.93
N VAL A 41 -7.36 -28.02 -19.25
CA VAL A 41 -6.94 -28.86 -18.12
C VAL A 41 -7.83 -28.61 -16.90
N ALA A 42 -8.13 -27.34 -16.60
CA ALA A 42 -9.00 -26.99 -15.49
C ALA A 42 -10.44 -27.51 -15.69
N VAL A 43 -10.96 -27.48 -16.92
CA VAL A 43 -12.27 -28.04 -17.26
C VAL A 43 -12.29 -29.55 -17.09
N GLN A 44 -11.23 -30.26 -17.52
CA GLN A 44 -11.11 -31.71 -17.33
C GLN A 44 -11.03 -32.10 -15.85
N GLU A 45 -10.31 -31.35 -15.01
CA GLU A 45 -10.25 -31.57 -13.56
C GLU A 45 -11.61 -31.35 -12.87
N LEU A 46 -12.32 -30.29 -13.26
CA LEU A 46 -13.68 -30.00 -12.77
C LEU A 46 -14.66 -31.12 -13.17
N GLU A 47 -14.61 -31.57 -14.42
CA GLU A 47 -15.44 -32.68 -14.93
C GLU A 47 -15.10 -34.03 -14.26
N ALA A 48 -13.84 -34.23 -13.87
CA ALA A 48 -13.38 -35.45 -13.20
C ALA A 48 -13.71 -35.49 -11.69
N HIS A 49 -13.87 -34.33 -11.02
CA HIS A 49 -14.08 -34.26 -9.57
C HIS A 49 -15.53 -33.90 -9.16
N GLU A 50 -16.32 -33.24 -10.01
CA GLU A 50 -17.74 -32.96 -9.74
C GLU A 50 -18.65 -33.37 -10.93
N PRO A 51 -18.98 -34.68 -11.09
CA PRO A 51 -19.77 -35.15 -12.23
C PRO A 51 -21.26 -34.79 -12.15
N HIS A 52 -21.67 -34.02 -11.14
CA HIS A 52 -23.06 -33.65 -10.91
C HIS A 52 -23.23 -32.18 -11.28
N LEU A 53 -23.88 -31.94 -12.42
CA LEU A 53 -24.31 -30.63 -12.88
C LEU A 53 -25.09 -29.89 -11.78
N ARG A 54 -24.39 -29.08 -10.99
CA ARG A 54 -25.01 -28.08 -10.12
C ARG A 54 -25.76 -27.10 -11.02
N SER A 55 -27.01 -26.79 -10.67
CA SER A 55 -27.66 -25.61 -11.25
C SER A 55 -26.69 -24.43 -11.19
N ARG A 56 -26.62 -23.57 -12.22
CA ARG A 56 -25.73 -22.39 -12.20
C ARG A 56 -25.81 -21.62 -10.88
N ALA A 57 -27.00 -21.57 -10.28
CA ALA A 57 -27.23 -20.93 -8.97
C ALA A 57 -26.58 -21.70 -7.81
N GLU A 58 -26.62 -23.03 -7.81
CA GLU A 58 -25.99 -23.87 -6.78
C GLU A 58 -24.46 -23.82 -6.89
N ALA A 59 -23.91 -23.86 -8.10
CA ALA A 59 -22.47 -23.70 -8.32
C ALA A 59 -21.96 -22.35 -7.78
N ILE A 60 -22.68 -21.27 -8.08
CA ILE A 60 -22.36 -19.94 -7.54
C ILE A 60 -22.48 -19.93 -6.02
N ARG A 61 -23.57 -20.47 -5.46
CA ARG A 61 -23.78 -20.49 -4.00
C ARG A 61 -22.69 -21.26 -3.28
N THR A 62 -22.32 -22.44 -3.78
CA THR A 62 -21.27 -23.27 -3.17
C THR A 62 -19.91 -22.58 -3.29
N GLY A 63 -19.55 -22.05 -4.47
CA GLY A 63 -18.31 -21.31 -4.65
C GLY A 63 -18.20 -20.07 -3.76
N VAL A 64 -19.30 -19.34 -3.55
CA VAL A 64 -19.35 -18.22 -2.59
C VAL A 64 -19.16 -18.70 -1.16
N SER A 65 -19.81 -19.79 -0.75
CA SER A 65 -19.66 -20.37 0.59
C SER A 65 -18.22 -20.85 0.85
N GLU A 66 -17.63 -21.53 -0.13
CA GLU A 66 -16.24 -21.99 -0.09
C GLU A 66 -15.27 -20.81 -0.04
N PHE A 67 -15.52 -19.74 -0.79
CA PHE A 67 -14.74 -18.50 -0.72
C PHE A 67 -14.77 -17.89 0.69
N PHE A 68 -15.95 -17.74 1.30
CA PHE A 68 -16.06 -17.18 2.65
C PHE A 68 -15.43 -18.09 3.72
N THR A 69 -15.53 -19.40 3.55
CA THR A 69 -14.84 -20.38 4.41
C THR A 69 -13.32 -20.27 4.24
N GLY A 70 -12.88 -20.17 2.99
CA GLY A 70 -11.53 -19.81 2.55
C GLY A 70 -10.98 -18.62 3.30
N PHE A 71 -11.71 -17.52 3.20
CA PHE A 71 -11.42 -16.22 3.77
C PHE A 71 -11.31 -16.28 5.29
N ALA A 72 -12.29 -16.89 5.96
CA ALA A 72 -12.29 -17.03 7.41
C ALA A 72 -11.11 -17.88 7.91
N ASN A 73 -10.74 -18.94 7.19
CA ASN A 73 -9.58 -19.76 7.55
C ASN A 73 -8.26 -18.99 7.36
N THR A 74 -8.10 -18.25 6.27
CA THR A 74 -6.90 -17.43 6.04
C THR A 74 -6.74 -16.36 7.11
N LEU A 75 -7.84 -15.72 7.56
CA LEU A 75 -7.80 -14.75 8.65
C LEU A 75 -7.46 -15.37 10.02
N LYS A 76 -7.64 -16.68 10.23
CA LYS A 76 -7.21 -17.31 11.49
C LYS A 76 -5.69 -17.36 11.62
N VAL A 77 -4.96 -17.34 10.49
CA VAL A 77 -3.50 -17.41 10.44
C VAL A 77 -2.90 -16.18 11.14
N GLN A 78 -2.33 -16.40 12.33
CA GLN A 78 -1.80 -15.35 13.21
C GLN A 78 -0.71 -14.50 12.53
N PRO A 79 0.31 -15.07 11.86
CA PRO A 79 1.32 -14.29 11.15
C PRO A 79 0.72 -13.37 10.09
N PHE A 80 -0.24 -13.87 9.31
CA PHE A 80 -0.88 -13.10 8.24
C PHE A 80 -1.63 -11.87 8.77
N ARG A 81 -2.41 -12.03 9.85
CA ARG A 81 -3.12 -10.90 10.48
C ARG A 81 -2.19 -9.77 10.90
N LYS A 82 -0.99 -10.11 11.40
CA LYS A 82 0.02 -9.11 11.81
C LYS A 82 0.59 -8.36 10.60
N LEU A 83 0.84 -9.07 9.49
CA LEU A 83 1.26 -8.44 8.22
C LEU A 83 0.18 -7.53 7.65
N CYS A 84 -1.09 -7.97 7.67
CA CYS A 84 -2.23 -7.14 7.27
C CYS A 84 -2.37 -5.90 8.14
N LEU A 85 -2.27 -6.04 9.47
CA LEU A 85 -2.34 -4.91 10.40
C LEU A 85 -1.20 -3.92 10.18
N ALA A 86 0.05 -4.39 10.04
CA ALA A 86 1.19 -3.52 9.80
C ALA A 86 1.07 -2.77 8.46
N THR A 87 0.64 -3.47 7.40
CA THR A 87 0.37 -2.86 6.10
C THR A 87 -0.74 -1.83 6.18
N PHE A 88 -1.84 -2.18 6.85
CA PHE A 88 -2.95 -1.28 7.06
C PHE A 88 -2.49 -0.01 7.76
N LEU A 89 -1.71 -0.11 8.84
CA LEU A 89 -1.25 1.05 9.60
C LEU A 89 -0.27 1.93 8.80
N VAL A 90 0.76 1.36 8.19
CA VAL A 90 1.77 2.14 7.45
C VAL A 90 1.18 2.77 6.19
N PHE A 91 0.45 1.98 5.39
CA PHE A 91 -0.12 2.48 4.13
C PHE A 91 -1.21 3.51 4.38
N ASN A 92 -2.20 3.18 5.24
CA ASN A 92 -3.32 4.06 5.46
C ASN A 92 -2.96 5.26 6.32
N GLY A 93 -2.02 5.12 7.26
CA GLY A 93 -1.47 6.25 8.00
C GLY A 93 -0.84 7.29 7.07
N PHE A 94 -0.15 6.84 6.01
CA PHE A 94 0.37 7.73 4.97
C PHE A 94 -0.72 8.32 4.08
N ILE A 95 -1.65 7.50 3.57
CA ILE A 95 -2.71 7.97 2.65
C ILE A 95 -3.63 9.00 3.33
N MET A 96 -3.98 8.78 4.60
CA MET A 96 -4.88 9.65 5.36
C MET A 96 -4.38 11.10 5.43
N ILE A 97 -3.06 11.29 5.49
CA ILE A 97 -2.41 12.59 5.64
C ILE A 97 -1.78 13.11 4.34
N ALA A 98 -1.83 12.35 3.24
CA ALA A 98 -1.21 12.75 1.98
C ALA A 98 -1.71 14.12 1.47
N ALA A 99 -3.01 14.41 1.66
CA ALA A 99 -3.60 15.71 1.36
C ALA A 99 -3.10 16.83 2.30
N PHE A 100 -2.90 16.53 3.58
CA PHE A 100 -2.40 17.49 4.56
C PHE A 100 -0.99 17.94 4.23
N GLY A 101 -0.09 17.02 3.86
CA GLY A 101 1.26 17.38 3.44
C GLY A 101 1.26 18.39 2.27
N PHE A 102 0.34 18.22 1.32
CA PHE A 102 0.17 19.16 0.21
C PHE A 102 -0.32 20.55 0.69
N TYR A 103 -1.34 20.58 1.56
CA TYR A 103 -1.87 21.83 2.11
C TYR A 103 -0.87 22.56 3.03
N VAL A 104 -0.13 21.84 3.86
CA VAL A 104 0.90 22.43 4.72
C VAL A 104 1.99 23.08 3.89
N ILE A 105 2.43 22.48 2.78
CA ILE A 105 3.41 23.11 1.90
C ILE A 105 2.86 24.45 1.37
N ILE A 106 1.63 24.47 0.85
CA ILE A 106 1.03 25.67 0.25
C ILE A 106 0.75 26.76 1.30
N TYR A 107 -0.02 26.43 2.33
CA TYR A 107 -0.60 27.42 3.24
C TYR A 107 0.33 27.78 4.39
N TYR A 108 1.24 26.89 4.81
CA TYR A 108 2.21 27.20 5.85
C TYR A 108 3.53 27.70 5.28
N VAL A 109 4.17 26.93 4.38
CA VAL A 109 5.52 27.29 3.89
C VAL A 109 5.47 28.45 2.90
N PHE A 110 4.48 28.48 2.01
CA PHE A 110 4.32 29.52 0.99
C PHE A 110 3.23 30.56 1.32
N SER A 111 2.72 30.57 2.55
CA SER A 111 1.73 31.56 3.02
C SER A 111 0.49 31.70 2.11
N GLY A 112 0.07 30.61 1.45
CA GLY A 112 -1.10 30.58 0.57
C GLY A 112 -0.80 30.79 -0.92
N ASP A 113 0.46 30.98 -1.34
CA ASP A 113 0.80 30.96 -2.76
C ASP A 113 0.64 29.53 -3.33
N THR A 114 -0.52 29.28 -3.93
CA THR A 114 -0.90 28.00 -4.51
C THR A 114 -0.01 27.59 -5.68
N VAL A 115 0.52 28.53 -6.46
CA VAL A 115 1.32 28.23 -7.65
C VAL A 115 2.71 27.77 -7.23
N THR A 116 3.39 28.52 -6.36
CA THR A 116 4.74 28.15 -5.91
C THR A 116 4.68 26.95 -4.96
N GLY A 117 3.69 26.90 -4.06
CA GLY A 117 3.50 25.76 -3.17
C GLY A 117 3.24 24.46 -3.91
N ALA A 118 2.38 24.47 -4.95
CA ALA A 118 2.16 23.29 -5.78
C ALA A 118 3.42 22.84 -6.54
N LYS A 119 4.26 23.77 -7.01
CA LYS A 119 5.55 23.44 -7.64
C LYS A 119 6.48 22.71 -6.67
N PHE A 120 6.66 23.22 -5.45
CA PHE A 120 7.51 22.60 -4.44
C PHE A 120 6.96 21.27 -3.93
N ALA A 121 5.64 21.16 -3.74
CA ALA A 121 4.98 19.89 -3.44
C ALA A 121 5.20 18.87 -4.57
N GLY A 122 5.13 19.33 -5.83
CA GLY A 122 5.49 18.55 -7.01
C GLY A 122 6.94 18.06 -6.97
N TYR A 123 7.91 18.94 -6.70
CA TYR A 123 9.31 18.55 -6.55
C TYR A 123 9.54 17.54 -5.44
N ALA A 124 8.91 17.72 -4.28
CA ALA A 124 8.99 16.78 -3.16
C ALA A 124 8.38 15.41 -3.54
N GLY A 125 7.24 15.40 -4.22
CA GLY A 125 6.60 14.19 -4.73
C GLY A 125 7.45 13.46 -5.77
N SER A 126 8.02 14.20 -6.73
CA SER A 126 8.93 13.64 -7.74
C SER A 126 10.20 13.07 -7.12
N LEU A 127 10.81 13.79 -6.18
CA LEU A 127 11.98 13.30 -5.45
C LEU A 127 11.65 12.06 -4.63
N GLY A 128 10.48 12.04 -3.96
CA GLY A 128 9.99 10.86 -3.25
C GLY A 128 9.80 9.65 -4.16
N ALA A 129 9.24 9.85 -5.36
CA ALA A 129 9.07 8.79 -6.35
C ALA A 129 10.41 8.23 -6.85
N VAL A 130 11.37 9.10 -7.22
CA VAL A 130 12.72 8.68 -7.61
C VAL A 130 13.43 7.95 -6.47
N SER A 131 13.33 8.49 -5.26
CA SER A 131 13.91 7.88 -4.06
C SER A 131 13.32 6.50 -3.79
N THR A 132 12.03 6.29 -4.06
CA THR A 132 11.36 4.99 -3.89
C THR A 132 12.02 3.90 -4.74
N PHE A 133 12.42 4.19 -5.97
CA PHE A 133 13.15 3.19 -6.80
C PHE A 133 14.48 2.77 -6.18
N ILE A 134 15.24 3.74 -5.66
CA ILE A 134 16.52 3.48 -4.98
C ILE A 134 16.29 2.71 -3.68
N VAL A 135 15.27 3.11 -2.91
CA VAL A 135 14.86 2.45 -1.67
C VAL A 135 14.49 0.99 -1.91
N ILE A 136 13.76 0.66 -2.97
CA ILE A 136 13.41 -0.74 -3.30
C ILE A 136 14.67 -1.60 -3.42
N ILE A 137 15.71 -1.08 -4.09
CA ILE A 137 17.00 -1.78 -4.23
C ILE A 137 17.67 -1.95 -2.86
N ILE A 138 17.75 -0.87 -2.08
CA ILE A 138 18.38 -0.89 -0.75
C ILE A 138 17.64 -1.85 0.20
N VAL A 139 16.30 -1.79 0.24
CA VAL A 139 15.48 -2.62 1.11
C VAL A 139 15.53 -4.08 0.68
N SER A 140 15.51 -4.37 -0.63
CA SER A 140 15.68 -5.75 -1.13
C SER A 140 17.04 -6.33 -0.76
N TRP A 141 18.11 -5.54 -0.92
CA TRP A 141 19.44 -5.92 -0.49
C TRP A 141 19.52 -6.13 1.03
N MET A 142 18.90 -5.24 1.82
CA MET A 142 18.84 -5.36 3.27
C MET A 142 18.08 -6.61 3.70
N ALA A 143 16.95 -6.92 3.05
CA ALA A 143 16.15 -8.10 3.34
C ALA A 143 16.95 -9.40 3.19
N THR A 144 17.80 -9.50 2.16
CA THR A 144 18.64 -10.69 1.94
C THR A 144 19.83 -10.79 2.89
N ARG A 145 20.30 -9.67 3.46
CA ARG A 145 21.47 -9.62 4.34
C ARG A 145 21.14 -9.77 5.83
N ILE A 146 20.11 -9.06 6.31
CA ILE A 146 19.76 -9.01 7.74
C ILE A 146 18.40 -9.66 8.04
N GLY A 147 17.71 -10.20 7.03
CA GLY A 147 16.39 -10.81 7.13
C GLY A 147 15.25 -9.80 6.97
N LYS A 148 14.10 -10.28 6.48
CA LYS A 148 12.94 -9.43 6.12
C LYS A 148 12.38 -8.66 7.30
N LYS A 149 12.32 -9.29 8.47
CA LYS A 149 11.81 -8.68 9.72
C LYS A 149 12.66 -7.48 10.19
N ARG A 150 13.99 -7.61 10.17
CA ARG A 150 14.89 -6.51 10.55
C ARG A 150 14.93 -5.42 9.49
N ALA A 151 14.89 -5.80 8.21
CA ALA A 151 14.77 -4.86 7.11
C ALA A 151 13.50 -4.00 7.25
N PHE A 152 12.38 -4.58 7.68
CA PHE A 152 11.15 -3.84 7.96
C PHE A 152 11.36 -2.79 9.07
N TYR A 153 11.98 -3.15 10.19
CA TYR A 153 12.25 -2.19 11.27
C TYR A 153 13.12 -1.03 10.85
N VAL A 154 14.19 -1.29 10.10
CA VAL A 154 15.08 -0.23 9.62
C VAL A 154 14.33 0.66 8.63
N SER A 155 13.61 0.08 7.68
CA SER A 155 12.88 0.85 6.67
C SER A 155 11.76 1.71 7.28
N THR A 156 10.92 1.11 8.12
CA THR A 156 9.83 1.83 8.79
C THR A 156 10.39 2.84 9.81
N GLY A 157 11.46 2.51 10.53
CA GLY A 157 12.15 3.44 11.43
C GLY A 157 12.74 4.65 10.72
N LEU A 158 13.37 4.47 9.55
CA LEU A 158 13.84 5.57 8.71
C LEU A 158 12.69 6.45 8.21
N SER A 159 11.54 5.84 7.87
CA SER A 159 10.35 6.62 7.51
C SER A 159 9.79 7.45 8.67
N MET A 160 9.84 6.92 9.90
CA MET A 160 9.48 7.67 11.11
C MET A 160 10.39 8.90 11.30
N LEU A 161 11.69 8.76 11.07
CA LEU A 161 12.60 9.92 11.06
C LEU A 161 12.21 10.93 9.98
N GLY A 162 11.83 10.47 8.78
CA GLY A 162 11.29 11.34 7.74
C GLY A 162 10.05 12.12 8.18
N TYR A 163 9.08 11.46 8.81
CA TYR A 163 7.88 12.13 9.32
C TYR A 163 8.20 13.13 10.45
N ALA A 164 9.10 12.78 11.37
CA ALA A 164 9.54 13.69 12.43
C ALA A 164 10.29 14.91 11.87
N LEU A 165 11.12 14.73 10.84
CA LEU A 165 11.86 15.81 10.20
C LEU A 165 10.95 16.83 9.53
N LYS A 166 9.74 16.47 9.07
CA LYS A 166 8.77 17.45 8.57
C LYS A 166 8.51 18.57 9.56
N TRP A 167 8.49 18.28 10.86
CA TRP A 167 8.24 19.28 11.90
C TRP A 167 9.26 20.43 11.86
N VAL A 168 10.52 20.10 11.58
CA VAL A 168 11.65 21.04 11.54
C VAL A 168 11.89 21.58 10.12
N CYS A 169 11.78 20.73 9.10
CA CYS A 169 12.11 21.05 7.72
C CYS A 169 11.04 21.88 7.01
N TYR A 170 9.77 21.82 7.43
CA TYR A 170 8.76 22.71 6.90
C TYR A 170 8.93 24.06 7.59
N ASN A 171 9.75 24.92 6.97
CA ASN A 171 10.05 26.26 7.46
C ASN A 171 9.83 27.27 6.32
N PRO A 172 9.00 28.31 6.52
CA PRO A 172 8.78 29.38 5.54
C PRO A 172 10.05 30.10 5.10
N GLU A 173 11.06 30.23 5.97
CA GLU A 173 12.32 30.91 5.66
C GLU A 173 13.22 30.13 4.69
N TYR A 174 13.10 28.80 4.68
CA TYR A 174 13.94 27.91 3.88
C TYR A 174 13.09 26.84 3.15
N PRO A 175 12.33 27.21 2.09
CA PRO A 175 11.38 26.30 1.45
C PRO A 175 12.01 25.05 0.83
N TRP A 176 13.29 25.10 0.44
CA TRP A 176 14.02 23.96 -0.10
C TRP A 176 14.18 22.78 0.88
N LEU A 177 14.05 23.03 2.19
CA LEU A 177 14.12 21.98 3.21
C LEU A 177 12.99 20.95 3.11
N ILE A 178 11.88 21.28 2.42
CA ILE A 178 10.78 20.34 2.14
C ILE A 178 11.28 19.06 1.43
N LEU A 179 12.37 19.15 0.68
CA LEU A 179 12.94 18.02 -0.07
C LEU A 179 13.67 17.01 0.83
N VAL A 180 14.15 17.41 2.01
CA VAL A 180 14.97 16.57 2.88
C VAL A 180 14.19 15.37 3.47
N PRO A 181 12.93 15.53 3.94
CA PRO A 181 12.12 14.41 4.40
C PRO A 181 11.73 13.39 3.32
N ALA A 182 11.65 13.80 2.05
CA ALA A 182 11.04 12.99 0.99
C ALA A 182 11.76 11.65 0.74
N PRO A 183 13.10 11.58 0.65
CA PRO A 183 13.81 10.30 0.53
C PRO A 183 13.63 9.37 1.73
N LEU A 184 13.51 9.93 2.94
CA LEU A 184 13.32 9.12 4.16
C LEU A 184 11.90 8.56 4.23
N MET A 185 10.89 9.34 3.86
CA MET A 185 9.51 8.87 3.77
C MET A 185 9.34 7.78 2.71
N ALA A 186 10.16 7.78 1.65
CA ALA A 186 10.13 6.74 0.62
C ALA A 186 10.45 5.34 1.18
N PHE A 187 11.23 5.22 2.27
CA PHE A 187 11.44 3.96 2.99
C PHE A 187 10.16 3.38 3.60
N GLY A 188 9.14 4.20 3.86
CA GLY A 188 7.86 3.73 4.38
C GLY A 188 7.13 2.89 3.34
N LEU A 189 6.68 3.52 2.26
CA LEU A 189 5.92 2.85 1.20
C LEU A 189 6.77 1.88 0.37
N GLY A 190 7.96 2.31 -0.04
CA GLY A 190 8.87 1.48 -0.83
C GLY A 190 9.28 0.23 -0.07
N GLY A 191 9.60 0.37 1.22
CA GLY A 191 9.93 -0.76 2.07
C GLY A 191 8.73 -1.66 2.34
N LEU A 192 7.56 -1.09 2.62
CA LEU A 192 6.34 -1.85 2.88
C LEU A 192 5.96 -2.76 1.70
N PHE A 193 5.83 -2.20 0.49
CA PHE A 193 5.41 -2.98 -0.67
C PHE A 193 6.49 -3.89 -1.25
N THR A 194 7.75 -3.72 -0.84
CA THR A 194 8.84 -4.65 -1.17
C THR A 194 8.85 -5.84 -0.21
N LEU A 195 8.75 -5.59 1.10
CA LEU A 195 8.92 -6.62 2.12
C LEU A 195 7.64 -7.42 2.37
N MET A 196 6.47 -6.78 2.37
CA MET A 196 5.22 -7.44 2.76
C MET A 196 4.84 -8.59 1.84
N PRO A 197 4.87 -8.47 0.49
CA PRO A 197 4.58 -9.61 -0.39
C PRO A 197 5.54 -10.78 -0.16
N SER A 198 6.82 -10.49 0.11
CA SER A 198 7.82 -11.52 0.40
C SER A 198 7.56 -12.23 1.73
N MET A 199 7.11 -11.51 2.75
CA MET A 199 6.73 -12.10 4.05
C MET A 199 5.41 -12.86 3.96
N ILE A 200 4.46 -12.40 3.13
CA ILE A 200 3.20 -13.12 2.90
C ILE A 200 3.47 -14.46 2.22
N ALA A 201 4.38 -14.53 1.25
CA ALA A 201 4.80 -15.79 0.65
C ALA A 201 5.30 -16.79 1.70
N ASP A 202 6.13 -16.35 2.65
CA ASP A 202 6.59 -17.22 3.75
C ASP A 202 5.43 -17.71 4.64
N VAL A 203 4.39 -16.90 4.81
CA VAL A 203 3.19 -17.30 5.55
C VAL A 203 2.33 -18.28 4.76
N VAL A 204 2.28 -18.16 3.43
CA VAL A 204 1.60 -19.15 2.60
C VAL A 204 2.32 -20.49 2.69
N ASP A 205 3.65 -20.50 2.62
CA ASP A 205 4.44 -21.73 2.77
C ASP A 205 4.18 -22.38 4.15
N LEU A 206 4.09 -21.57 5.21
CA LEU A 206 3.71 -22.05 6.55
C LEU A 206 2.30 -22.66 6.58
N ASP A 207 1.32 -21.97 5.99
CA ASP A 207 -0.07 -22.44 5.93
C ASP A 207 -0.17 -23.75 5.15
N GLU A 208 0.57 -23.86 4.05
CA GLU A 208 0.60 -25.02 3.18
C GLU A 208 1.14 -26.27 3.89
N ILE A 209 2.20 -26.16 4.69
CA ILE A 209 2.69 -27.31 5.48
C ILE A 209 1.63 -27.79 6.46
N SER A 210 0.84 -26.88 7.03
CA SER A 210 -0.17 -27.21 8.04
C SER A 210 -1.46 -27.77 7.44
N THR A 211 -1.91 -27.21 6.31
CA THR A 211 -3.21 -27.52 5.70
C THR A 211 -3.11 -28.48 4.52
N HIS A 212 -1.92 -28.63 3.93
CA HIS A 212 -1.67 -29.35 2.68
C HIS A 212 -2.44 -28.78 1.47
N GLU A 213 -3.01 -27.57 1.61
CA GLU A 213 -3.72 -26.85 0.56
C GLU A 213 -2.92 -25.61 0.15
N ARG A 214 -2.82 -25.34 -1.17
CA ARG A 214 -2.16 -24.14 -1.67
C ARG A 214 -3.17 -23.00 -1.81
N ARG A 215 -3.17 -22.08 -0.85
CA ARG A 215 -4.17 -21.00 -0.74
C ARG A 215 -3.64 -19.62 -1.12
N GLU A 216 -2.58 -19.54 -1.93
CA GLU A 216 -1.89 -18.29 -2.31
C GLU A 216 -2.84 -17.18 -2.82
N GLY A 217 -3.80 -17.55 -3.68
CA GLY A 217 -4.80 -16.62 -4.20
C GLY A 217 -5.68 -15.99 -3.12
N MET A 218 -6.00 -16.74 -2.06
CA MET A 218 -6.77 -16.23 -0.92
C MET A 218 -5.95 -15.25 -0.09
N PHE A 219 -4.68 -15.55 0.22
CA PHE A 219 -3.82 -14.59 0.93
C PHE A 219 -3.62 -13.29 0.15
N GLY A 220 -3.35 -13.39 -1.15
CA GLY A 220 -3.17 -12.23 -2.02
C GLY A 220 -4.43 -11.36 -2.16
N SER A 221 -5.60 -12.00 -2.36
CA SER A 221 -6.87 -11.27 -2.48
C SER A 221 -7.26 -10.55 -1.19
N ILE A 222 -7.12 -11.21 -0.03
CA ILE A 222 -7.41 -10.59 1.27
C ILE A 222 -6.46 -9.43 1.55
N PHE A 223 -5.16 -9.60 1.28
CA PHE A 223 -4.17 -8.55 1.48
C PHE A 223 -4.54 -7.27 0.72
N TRP A 224 -4.80 -7.38 -0.58
CA TRP A 224 -5.17 -6.23 -1.41
C TRP A 224 -6.55 -5.66 -1.07
N TRP A 225 -7.48 -6.51 -0.64
CA TRP A 225 -8.78 -6.05 -0.18
C TRP A 225 -8.66 -5.19 1.10
N VAL A 226 -7.85 -5.63 2.08
CA VAL A 226 -7.55 -4.85 3.30
C VAL A 226 -6.87 -3.53 2.96
N VAL A 227 -5.93 -3.53 2.01
CA VAL A 227 -5.25 -2.30 1.53
C VAL A 227 -6.26 -1.33 0.93
N LYS A 228 -7.12 -1.77 0.00
CA LYS A 228 -8.08 -0.90 -0.69
C LYS A 228 -9.20 -0.41 0.22
N LEU A 229 -9.74 -1.29 1.06
CA LEU A 229 -10.76 -0.91 2.05
C LEU A 229 -10.19 0.12 3.01
N GLY A 230 -8.98 -0.14 3.52
CA GLY A 230 -8.28 0.81 4.39
C GLY A 230 -8.05 2.14 3.70
N GLN A 231 -7.72 2.14 2.41
CA GLN A 231 -7.50 3.37 1.65
C GLN A 231 -8.76 4.22 1.57
N ALA A 232 -9.92 3.60 1.31
CA ALA A 232 -11.21 4.29 1.28
C ALA A 232 -11.54 4.91 2.65
N VAL A 233 -11.32 4.16 3.73
CA VAL A 233 -11.51 4.64 5.10
C VAL A 233 -10.53 5.77 5.43
N ALA A 234 -9.27 5.65 5.02
CA ALA A 234 -8.22 6.64 5.25
C ALA A 234 -8.52 7.97 4.55
N ILE A 235 -9.00 7.91 3.30
CA ILE A 235 -9.40 9.11 2.55
C ILE A 235 -10.59 9.79 3.23
N ALA A 236 -11.61 9.01 3.61
CA ALA A 236 -12.78 9.54 4.31
C ALA A 236 -12.40 10.16 5.68
N ALA A 237 -11.61 9.44 6.48
CA ALA A 237 -11.11 9.90 7.77
C ALA A 237 -10.24 11.15 7.61
N GLY A 238 -9.37 11.21 6.60
CA GLY A 238 -8.57 12.39 6.27
C GLY A 238 -9.44 13.61 5.98
N GLY A 239 -10.55 13.43 5.25
CA GLY A 239 -11.53 14.51 5.01
C GLY A 239 -12.20 15.02 6.29
N PHE A 240 -12.65 14.12 7.16
CA PHE A 240 -13.21 14.50 8.46
C PHE A 240 -12.18 15.19 9.36
N MET A 241 -10.94 14.70 9.38
CA MET A 241 -9.85 15.32 10.13
C MET A 241 -9.55 16.73 9.60
N LEU A 242 -9.61 16.94 8.29
CA LEU A 242 -9.37 18.25 7.68
C LEU A 242 -10.46 19.23 8.10
N ASN A 243 -11.73 18.81 8.05
CA ASN A 243 -12.85 19.62 8.53
C ASN A 243 -12.70 19.95 10.04
N ALA A 244 -12.26 18.99 10.85
CA ALA A 244 -12.02 19.19 12.27
C ALA A 244 -10.89 20.19 12.59
N THR A 245 -9.93 20.42 11.67
CA THR A 245 -8.93 21.48 11.85
C THR A 245 -9.50 22.89 11.71
N GLY A 246 -10.68 23.04 11.09
CA GLY A 246 -11.25 24.35 10.74
C GLY A 246 -10.60 24.99 9.52
N PHE A 247 -9.86 24.22 8.71
CA PHE A 247 -9.27 24.69 7.47
C PHE A 247 -10.35 24.95 6.42
N ASP A 248 -10.32 26.15 5.82
CA ASP A 248 -11.28 26.55 4.78
C ASP A 248 -10.52 27.09 3.56
N VAL A 249 -10.60 26.37 2.44
CA VAL A 249 -9.96 26.76 1.18
C VAL A 249 -10.41 28.16 0.71
N ALA A 250 -11.64 28.58 1.04
CA ALA A 250 -12.17 29.90 0.65
C ALA A 250 -11.46 31.07 1.36
N LEU A 251 -10.79 30.82 2.49
CA LEU A 251 -10.03 31.84 3.22
C LEU A 251 -8.61 32.06 2.65
N GLU A 252 -8.21 31.31 1.62
CA GLU A 252 -6.89 31.39 0.98
C GLU A 252 -5.75 31.44 2.02
N GLY A 253 -4.88 32.45 1.97
CA GLY A 253 -3.78 32.65 2.91
C GLY A 253 -4.18 33.14 4.31
N ASN A 254 -5.44 33.55 4.51
CA ASN A 254 -5.93 34.08 5.79
C ASN A 254 -6.48 32.98 6.72
N GLN A 255 -5.75 31.86 6.82
CA GLN A 255 -6.11 30.75 7.71
C GLN A 255 -5.79 31.10 9.17
N THR A 256 -6.54 30.51 10.09
CA THR A 256 -6.19 30.61 11.52
C THR A 256 -4.89 29.87 11.81
N GLU A 257 -4.06 30.44 12.68
CA GLU A 257 -2.82 29.78 13.12
C GLU A 257 -3.08 28.40 13.74
N HIS A 258 -4.23 28.26 14.43
CA HIS A 258 -4.67 26.99 15.00
C HIS A 258 -4.94 25.93 13.93
N ALA A 259 -5.62 26.27 12.83
CA ALA A 259 -5.89 25.32 11.73
C ALA A 259 -4.58 24.82 11.10
N ILE A 260 -3.66 25.75 10.80
CA ILE A 260 -2.33 25.40 10.25
C ILE A 260 -1.54 24.52 11.23
N PHE A 261 -1.54 24.87 12.52
CA PHE A 261 -0.87 24.09 13.55
C PHE A 261 -1.41 22.66 13.63
N MET A 262 -2.74 22.49 13.68
CA MET A 262 -3.37 21.16 13.74
C MET A 262 -3.09 20.34 12.48
N MET A 263 -3.09 20.96 11.29
CA MET A 263 -2.71 20.28 10.05
C MET A 263 -1.28 19.74 10.11
N ARG A 264 -0.33 20.53 10.63
CA ARG A 264 1.07 20.09 10.81
C ARG A 264 1.21 18.97 11.82
N VAL A 265 0.45 19.04 12.92
CA VAL A 265 0.42 17.98 13.94
C VAL A 265 -0.07 16.68 13.31
N PHE A 266 -1.19 16.70 12.59
CA PHE A 266 -1.70 15.50 11.94
C PHE A 266 -0.74 14.97 10.87
N ASP A 267 -0.20 15.82 10.01
CA ASP A 267 0.71 15.43 8.93
C ASP A 267 2.01 14.77 9.43
N ALA A 268 2.55 15.22 10.57
CA ALA A 268 3.79 14.66 11.12
C ALA A 268 3.54 13.47 12.06
N PHE A 269 2.61 13.58 13.00
CA PHE A 269 2.50 12.62 14.11
C PHE A 269 1.64 11.40 13.80
N VAL A 270 0.59 11.53 12.97
CA VAL A 270 -0.27 10.38 12.63
C VAL A 270 0.53 9.27 11.92
N PRO A 271 1.26 9.53 10.82
CA PRO A 271 2.01 8.47 10.15
C PRO A 271 3.19 7.99 11.02
N PHE A 272 3.77 8.85 11.86
CA PHE A 272 4.80 8.47 12.82
C PHE A 272 4.27 7.45 13.84
N ILE A 273 3.13 7.72 14.48
CA ILE A 273 2.51 6.84 15.47
C ILE A 273 2.05 5.54 14.80
N ALA A 274 1.40 5.63 13.64
CA ALA A 274 0.95 4.45 12.89
C ALA A 274 2.12 3.53 12.54
N SER A 275 3.25 4.10 12.11
CA SER A 275 4.48 3.37 11.82
C SER A 275 5.08 2.73 13.08
N GLY A 276 5.06 3.42 14.22
CA GLY A 276 5.49 2.88 15.51
C GLY A 276 4.64 1.68 15.95
N ILE A 277 3.32 1.77 15.82
CA ILE A 277 2.40 0.66 16.13
C ILE A 277 2.63 -0.51 15.14
N ALA A 278 2.92 -0.22 13.87
CA ALA A 278 3.25 -1.26 12.89
C ALA A 278 4.55 -2.00 13.23
N ILE A 279 5.60 -1.29 13.67
CA ILE A 279 6.83 -1.91 14.18
C ILE A 279 6.52 -2.81 15.36
N TRP A 280 5.69 -2.37 16.30
CA TRP A 280 5.27 -3.18 17.44
C TRP A 280 4.46 -4.43 17.02
N ALA A 281 3.55 -4.29 16.06
CA ALA A 281 2.79 -5.43 15.52
C ALA A 281 3.73 -6.48 14.92
N ILE A 282 4.74 -6.05 14.15
CA ILE A 282 5.76 -6.94 13.58
C ILE A 282 6.76 -7.43 14.63
N ALA A 283 6.99 -6.74 15.75
CA ALA A 283 7.77 -7.25 16.89
C ALA A 283 7.27 -8.61 17.36
N THR A 284 5.95 -8.74 17.48
CA THR A 284 5.29 -10.00 17.88
C THR A 284 5.15 -11.02 16.73
N TYR A 285 5.64 -10.72 15.53
CA TYR A 285 5.63 -11.65 14.40
C TYR A 285 6.52 -12.87 14.69
N SER A 286 5.92 -14.06 14.59
CA SER A 286 6.51 -15.32 15.05
C SER A 286 7.40 -16.01 14.02
N LEU A 287 7.27 -15.67 12.73
CA LEU A 287 8.04 -16.33 11.68
C LEU A 287 9.40 -15.64 11.52
N THR A 288 10.47 -16.35 11.88
CA THR A 288 11.85 -15.88 11.66
C THR A 288 12.34 -16.31 10.28
N GLU A 289 13.43 -15.70 9.82
CA GLU A 289 14.04 -16.05 8.53
C GLU A 289 14.51 -17.52 8.53
N GLU A 290 15.07 -17.98 9.65
CA GLU A 290 15.51 -19.37 9.82
C GLU A 290 14.32 -20.33 9.68
N ARG A 291 13.19 -20.00 10.33
CA ARG A 291 11.99 -20.83 10.26
C ARG A 291 11.38 -20.85 8.85
N ALA A 292 11.39 -19.72 8.15
CA ALA A 292 10.94 -19.66 6.76
C ALA A 292 11.83 -20.55 5.85
N HIS A 293 13.15 -20.52 6.04
CA HIS A 293 14.07 -21.39 5.30
C HIS A 293 13.92 -22.89 5.62
N GLU A 294 13.57 -23.25 6.85
CA GLU A 294 13.24 -24.63 7.22
C GLU A 294 11.99 -25.14 6.51
N ILE A 295 10.91 -24.35 6.57
CA ILE A 295 9.62 -24.65 5.93
C ILE A 295 9.82 -24.84 4.42
N ARG A 296 10.54 -23.91 3.79
CA ARG A 296 10.84 -24.01 2.36
C ARG A 296 11.61 -25.29 2.02
N ARG A 297 12.62 -25.65 2.82
CA ARG A 297 13.37 -26.90 2.62
C ARG A 297 12.50 -28.14 2.76
N GLU A 298 11.57 -28.15 3.71
CA GLU A 298 10.61 -29.25 3.88
C GLU A 298 9.67 -29.38 2.68
N LEU A 299 9.17 -28.26 2.16
CA LEU A 299 8.32 -28.24 0.96
C LEU A 299 9.07 -28.70 -0.30
N GLU A 300 10.31 -28.23 -0.50
CA GLU A 300 11.17 -28.66 -1.60
C GLU A 300 11.48 -30.17 -1.52
N ALA A 301 11.68 -30.71 -0.32
CA ALA A 301 11.88 -32.15 -0.12
C ALA A 301 10.64 -32.98 -0.46
N ARG A 302 9.43 -32.47 -0.17
CA ARG A 302 8.17 -33.16 -0.49
C ARG A 302 7.83 -33.11 -1.99
N ARG A 303 8.11 -31.99 -2.65
CA ARG A 303 7.68 -31.73 -4.04
C ARG A 303 8.74 -32.08 -5.09
N GLY A 304 9.99 -32.22 -4.68
CA GLY A 304 11.13 -32.12 -5.60
C GLY A 304 11.43 -30.65 -5.91
N LYS A 305 12.68 -30.35 -6.30
CA LYS A 305 13.09 -29.00 -6.69
C LYS A 305 12.26 -28.55 -7.91
N VAL A 306 11.58 -27.42 -7.78
CA VAL A 306 10.99 -26.67 -8.91
C VAL A 306 11.99 -25.65 -9.41
#